data_AF-A0A7G4WHZ8-F1
#
_entry.id   AF-A0A7G4WHZ8-F1
#
_cell.length_a   1.000
_cell.length_b   1.000
_cell.length_c   1.000
_cell.angle_alpha   90.00
_cell.angle_beta   90.00
_cell.angle_gamma   90.00
#
_symmetry.space_group_name_H-M   'P 1'
#
loop_
_entity.id
_entity.type
_entity.pdbx_description
1 polymer ?
#
loop_
_entity_poly.entity_id
_entity_poly.type
_entity_poly.pdbx_seq_one_letter_code
_entity_poly.pdbx_strand_id
1 'polypeptide(L)'
;MKFYHVLLVTAVTFLSSADNVQSAIDSGQVQVSTEHTSLSRHPTTNDNIRSLRTVEADDDGTSEERGLEFVSKIGSYFKNNYNVSKWAAKGKSEDYVKEKLGMTGLQGERLKSHPKYKYFESFVIQEEAHRLNRWLAQNVTPYDAWLKLGFARADDLAAIKDTNDFRIYKRYVTEFDNRALHNFVAAGIPVPVSSGASNIEMIARATVLGIDKRSKFYAKMALGLDKLTEAEMVGHSNFVYYKYYLGVFEDAGKNKRTKAT
;
A
#
# COMPACT_ATOMS: atom_id res chain seq x y z
N MET A 1 34.92 12.64 47.27
CA MET A 1 34.69 14.10 47.12
C MET A 1 33.80 14.29 45.91
N LYS A 2 32.67 14.95 46.10
CA LYS A 2 31.67 15.31 45.08
C LYS A 2 32.27 16.32 44.11
N PHE A 3 31.78 16.42 42.86
CA PHE A 3 31.40 17.69 42.22
C PHE A 3 30.84 17.51 40.77
N TYR A 4 29.59 18.00 40.59
CA TYR A 4 28.85 18.45 39.38
C TYR A 4 28.63 17.46 38.22
N HIS A 5 27.44 16.93 37.88
CA HIS A 5 26.15 17.54 37.48
C HIS A 5 26.26 18.64 36.42
N VAL A 6 26.07 18.26 35.15
CA VAL A 6 25.53 19.15 34.10
C VAL A 6 24.48 18.39 33.31
N LEU A 7 23.22 18.76 33.57
CA LEU A 7 22.01 18.39 32.84
C LEU A 7 21.78 19.48 31.80
N LEU A 8 21.71 19.15 30.51
CA LEU A 8 21.39 20.13 29.47
C LEU A 8 20.02 19.77 28.88
N VAL A 9 19.01 20.49 29.38
CA VAL A 9 17.63 20.48 28.88
C VAL A 9 17.48 21.68 27.96
N THR A 10 17.21 21.44 26.68
CA THR A 10 16.77 22.50 25.76
C THR A 10 15.34 22.19 25.31
N ALA A 11 14.40 22.96 25.85
CA ALA A 11 13.03 23.04 25.39
C ALA A 11 12.97 24.02 24.21
N VAL A 12 12.33 23.63 23.10
CA VAL A 12 11.98 24.53 22.00
C VAL A 12 10.46 24.58 21.89
N THR A 13 9.92 25.76 22.15
CA THR A 13 8.49 26.09 22.07
C THR A 13 8.07 26.40 20.63
N PHE A 14 6.89 25.89 20.27
CA PHE A 14 6.10 26.17 19.07
C PHE A 14 5.78 27.67 18.93
N LEU A 15 5.87 28.20 17.70
CA LEU A 15 5.13 29.41 17.29
C LEU A 15 4.28 29.07 16.06
N SER A 16 2.97 29.24 16.22
CA SER A 16 1.94 29.12 15.20
C SER A 16 1.75 30.46 14.48
N SER A 17 1.67 30.43 13.16
CA SER A 17 1.08 31.53 12.38
C SER A 17 0.22 30.93 11.27
N ALA A 18 -1.09 31.17 11.34
CA ALA A 18 -2.05 30.89 10.29
C ALA A 18 -2.58 32.24 9.82
N ASP A 19 -2.40 32.56 8.54
CA ASP A 19 -3.06 33.68 7.89
C ASP A 19 -3.94 33.16 6.75
N ASN A 20 -5.25 33.28 6.95
CA ASN A 20 -6.26 33.23 5.91
C ASN A 20 -6.47 34.66 5.38
N VAL A 21 -6.50 34.87 4.07
CA VAL A 21 -7.16 36.05 3.50
C VAL A 21 -7.99 35.66 2.28
N GLN A 22 -9.29 35.95 2.41
CA GLN A 22 -10.39 35.76 1.48
C GLN A 22 -10.48 36.92 0.48
N SER A 23 -11.00 36.59 -0.70
CA SER A 23 -11.35 37.41 -1.87
C SER A 23 -11.97 38.79 -1.61
N ALA A 24 -11.61 39.77 -2.45
CA ALA A 24 -12.39 40.96 -2.72
C ALA A 24 -13.11 40.84 -4.08
N ILE A 25 -14.44 40.92 -4.04
CA ILE A 25 -15.29 41.34 -5.16
C ILE A 25 -15.58 42.81 -4.90
N ASP A 26 -15.39 43.68 -5.88
CA ASP A 26 -16.09 44.96 -5.88
C ASP A 26 -16.63 45.29 -7.27
N SER A 27 -17.86 45.80 -7.24
CA SER A 27 -18.75 46.02 -8.36
C SER A 27 -18.74 47.49 -8.75
N GLY A 28 -19.02 47.73 -10.02
CA GLY A 28 -19.89 48.84 -10.40
C GLY A 28 -19.21 49.95 -11.21
N GLN A 29 -19.64 50.09 -12.45
CA GLN A 29 -20.22 51.35 -12.91
C GLN A 29 -21.15 51.12 -14.10
N VAL A 30 -22.38 51.62 -13.95
CA VAL A 30 -23.44 51.70 -14.95
C VAL A 30 -23.42 53.12 -15.53
N GLN A 31 -23.54 53.25 -16.86
CA GLN A 31 -24.10 54.44 -17.51
C GLN A 31 -25.06 54.03 -18.64
N VAL A 32 -26.01 54.93 -18.90
CA VAL A 32 -27.37 54.71 -19.42
C VAL A 32 -27.59 55.43 -20.76
N SER A 33 -28.42 54.82 -21.63
CA SER A 33 -29.19 55.35 -22.80
C SER A 33 -28.41 55.95 -24.00
N THR A 34 -28.85 55.90 -25.27
CA THR A 34 -30.21 55.88 -25.87
C THR A 34 -30.17 55.37 -27.33
N GLU A 35 -31.14 54.52 -27.69
CA GLU A 35 -31.90 54.32 -28.95
C GLU A 35 -31.33 54.11 -30.40
N HIS A 36 -32.12 53.27 -31.11
CA HIS A 36 -32.53 53.27 -32.53
C HIS A 36 -31.87 52.33 -33.59
N THR A 37 -32.63 51.25 -33.89
CA THR A 37 -33.11 50.83 -35.24
C THR A 37 -32.33 49.77 -36.06
N SER A 38 -32.86 48.54 -36.00
CA SER A 38 -33.08 47.49 -37.02
C SER A 38 -32.00 47.09 -38.05
N LEU A 39 -31.62 45.79 -38.09
CA LEU A 39 -32.02 44.80 -39.13
C LEU A 39 -31.21 43.48 -39.02
N SER A 40 -31.95 42.36 -39.06
CA SER A 40 -31.66 41.03 -39.65
C SER A 40 -30.20 40.60 -39.89
N ARG A 41 -29.78 39.44 -39.34
CA ARG A 41 -29.75 38.12 -40.04
C ARG A 41 -28.93 37.09 -39.23
N HIS A 42 -29.44 35.85 -39.23
CA HIS A 42 -28.90 34.58 -38.70
C HIS A 42 -27.38 34.45 -38.45
N PRO A 43 -26.98 33.83 -37.33
CA PRO A 43 -25.75 33.07 -37.24
C PRO A 43 -25.98 31.60 -37.64
N THR A 44 -25.04 31.13 -38.44
CA THR A 44 -24.78 29.78 -38.91
C THR A 44 -24.49 28.77 -37.80
N THR A 45 -25.12 27.62 -37.95
CA THR A 45 -24.70 26.24 -37.59
C THR A 45 -23.37 26.07 -36.86
N ASN A 46 -23.43 25.38 -35.71
CA ASN A 46 -22.46 24.34 -35.45
C ASN A 46 -23.14 23.14 -34.76
N ASP A 47 -23.08 22.02 -35.47
CA ASP A 47 -23.58 20.71 -35.10
C ASP A 47 -22.79 20.11 -33.94
N ASN A 48 -23.50 19.31 -33.14
CA ASN A 48 -23.09 18.02 -32.54
C ASN A 48 -23.75 17.80 -31.18
N ILE A 49 -25.08 17.80 -31.14
CA ILE A 49 -25.81 17.01 -30.15
C ILE A 49 -26.29 15.77 -30.88
N ARG A 50 -25.60 14.65 -30.64
CA ARG A 50 -25.96 13.31 -31.11
C ARG A 50 -27.26 12.90 -30.40
N SER A 51 -28.38 13.37 -30.93
CA SER A 51 -29.73 12.95 -30.56
C SER A 51 -29.94 11.51 -31.04
N LEU A 52 -30.21 10.60 -30.10
CA LEU A 52 -30.60 9.23 -30.39
C LEU A 52 -31.99 9.27 -31.03
N ARG A 53 -32.09 8.83 -32.29
CA ARG A 53 -33.37 8.62 -32.96
C ARG A 53 -34.12 7.51 -32.23
N THR A 54 -35.24 7.86 -31.59
CA THR A 54 -36.30 6.90 -31.28
C THR A 54 -36.90 6.47 -32.60
N VAL A 55 -36.59 5.26 -33.03
CA VAL A 55 -37.36 4.58 -34.07
C VAL A 55 -38.43 3.83 -33.30
N GLU A 56 -39.69 4.22 -33.51
CA GLU A 56 -40.86 3.44 -33.11
C GLU A 56 -40.70 2.04 -33.71
N ALA A 57 -40.54 1.05 -32.83
CA ALA A 57 -40.62 -0.35 -33.20
C ALA A 57 -42.03 -0.80 -32.84
N ASP A 58 -42.75 -1.21 -33.87
CA ASP A 58 -44.02 -1.90 -33.77
C ASP A 58 -43.91 -3.11 -32.83
N ASP A 59 -45.01 -3.32 -32.13
CA ASP A 59 -45.36 -4.40 -31.22
C ASP A 59 -44.93 -5.80 -31.72
N ASP A 60 -43.88 -6.35 -31.11
CA ASP A 60 -43.66 -7.79 -30.97
C ASP A 60 -42.95 -8.06 -29.63
N GLY A 61 -43.76 -8.39 -28.63
CA GLY A 61 -43.30 -8.70 -27.29
C GLY A 61 -42.47 -9.98 -27.27
N THR A 62 -41.14 -9.89 -27.17
CA THR A 62 -40.26 -10.91 -26.54
C THR A 62 -38.77 -10.51 -26.36
N SER A 63 -38.41 -9.21 -26.38
CA SER A 63 -36.98 -8.79 -26.37
C SER A 63 -36.51 -8.06 -25.11
N GLU A 64 -37.41 -7.53 -24.28
CA GLU A 64 -37.02 -6.58 -23.23
C GLU A 64 -36.29 -7.19 -22.02
N GLU A 65 -36.54 -8.46 -21.69
CA GLU A 65 -35.88 -9.11 -20.53
C GLU A 65 -34.38 -9.35 -20.75
N ARG A 66 -33.95 -9.61 -21.99
CA ARG A 66 -32.53 -9.89 -22.30
C ARG A 66 -31.66 -8.64 -22.22
N GLY A 67 -32.20 -7.48 -22.60
CA GLY A 67 -31.52 -6.19 -22.50
C GLY A 67 -31.35 -5.72 -21.06
N LEU A 68 -32.39 -5.90 -20.23
CA LEU A 68 -32.37 -5.52 -18.81
C LEU A 68 -31.44 -6.41 -17.98
N GLU A 69 -31.38 -7.72 -18.26
CA GLU A 69 -30.45 -8.63 -17.58
C GLU A 69 -28.99 -8.27 -17.90
N PHE A 70 -28.70 -7.88 -19.14
CA PHE A 70 -27.35 -7.45 -19.57
C PHE A 70 -26.93 -6.14 -18.90
N VAL A 71 -27.80 -5.13 -18.86
CA VAL A 71 -27.54 -3.85 -18.16
C VAL A 71 -27.40 -4.06 -16.65
N SER A 72 -28.21 -4.94 -16.06
CA SER A 72 -28.13 -5.32 -14.64
C SER A 72 -26.82 -6.05 -14.31
N LYS A 73 -26.39 -6.99 -15.16
CA LYS A 73 -25.09 -7.66 -15.03
C LYS A 73 -23.95 -6.64 -15.11
N ILE A 74 -23.94 -5.75 -16.09
CA ILE A 74 -22.90 -4.71 -16.21
C ILE A 74 -22.86 -3.79 -14.97
N GLY A 75 -24.03 -3.30 -14.52
CA GLY A 75 -24.13 -2.47 -13.32
C GLY A 75 -23.64 -3.19 -12.05
N SER A 76 -23.99 -4.46 -11.88
CA SER A 76 -23.52 -5.32 -10.79
C SER A 76 -22.01 -5.51 -10.81
N TYR A 77 -21.41 -5.68 -12.00
CA TYR A 77 -19.96 -5.83 -12.15
C TYR A 77 -19.20 -4.58 -11.70
N PHE A 78 -19.61 -3.40 -12.16
CA PHE A 78 -18.99 -2.12 -11.76
C PHE A 78 -19.19 -1.83 -10.26
N LYS A 79 -20.39 -2.09 -9.73
CA LYS A 79 -20.70 -1.92 -8.31
C LYS A 79 -19.84 -2.83 -7.43
N ASN A 80 -19.65 -4.10 -7.80
CA ASN A 80 -18.84 -5.03 -7.04
C ASN A 80 -17.35 -4.63 -7.05
N ASN A 81 -16.80 -4.21 -8.20
CA ASN A 81 -15.42 -3.73 -8.27
C ASN A 81 -15.18 -2.48 -7.41
N TYR A 82 -16.07 -1.50 -7.49
CA TYR A 82 -15.98 -0.29 -6.66
C TYR A 82 -16.05 -0.63 -5.17
N ASN A 83 -16.99 -1.49 -4.78
CA ASN A 83 -17.14 -1.92 -3.40
C ASN A 83 -15.92 -2.69 -2.88
N VAL A 84 -15.36 -3.60 -3.68
CA VAL A 84 -14.15 -4.36 -3.36
C VAL A 84 -12.99 -3.44 -3.00
N SER A 85 -12.72 -2.44 -3.85
CA SER A 85 -11.64 -1.49 -3.59
C SER A 85 -11.86 -0.70 -2.31
N LYS A 86 -13.09 -0.22 -2.09
CA LYS A 86 -13.47 0.50 -0.87
C LYS A 86 -13.36 -0.37 0.39
N TRP A 87 -13.75 -1.64 0.32
CA TRP A 87 -13.66 -2.56 1.45
C TRP A 87 -12.20 -2.89 1.79
N ALA A 88 -11.36 -3.12 0.77
CA ALA A 88 -9.93 -3.34 0.92
C ALA A 88 -9.21 -2.14 1.54
N ALA A 89 -9.48 -0.93 1.02
CA ALA A 89 -8.93 0.31 1.55
C ALA A 89 -9.29 0.53 3.04
N LYS A 90 -10.51 0.13 3.43
CA LYS A 90 -11.00 0.19 4.81
C LYS A 90 -10.59 -0.99 5.69
N GLY A 91 -9.86 -1.98 5.17
CA GLY A 91 -9.43 -3.15 5.93
C GLY A 91 -10.59 -3.99 6.48
N LYS A 92 -11.65 -4.19 5.68
CA LYS A 92 -12.75 -5.09 6.07
C LYS A 92 -12.27 -6.54 6.18
N SER A 93 -12.96 -7.38 6.95
CA SER A 93 -12.60 -8.80 7.08
C SER A 93 -13.05 -9.59 5.84
N GLU A 94 -12.37 -10.71 5.58
CA GLU A 94 -12.78 -11.64 4.53
C GLU A 94 -14.22 -12.13 4.72
N ASP A 95 -14.62 -12.42 5.96
CA ASP A 95 -15.98 -12.89 6.28
C ASP A 95 -17.03 -11.84 5.95
N TYR A 96 -16.76 -10.57 6.26
CA TYR A 96 -17.63 -9.46 5.88
C TYR A 96 -17.81 -9.39 4.35
N VAL A 97 -16.72 -9.55 3.59
CA VAL A 97 -16.78 -9.49 2.12
C VAL A 97 -17.48 -10.73 1.55
N LYS A 98 -17.21 -11.93 2.09
CA LYS A 98 -17.93 -13.15 1.72
C LYS A 98 -19.43 -13.00 1.96
N GLU A 99 -19.83 -12.45 3.10
CA GLU A 99 -21.23 -12.14 3.39
C GLU A 99 -21.84 -11.19 2.35
N LYS A 100 -21.18 -10.05 2.05
CA LYS A 100 -21.68 -9.10 1.05
C LYS A 100 -21.68 -9.65 -0.38
N LEU A 101 -20.87 -10.65 -0.67
CA LEU A 101 -20.86 -11.35 -1.94
C LEU A 101 -21.81 -12.56 -1.98
N GLY A 102 -22.50 -12.88 -0.88
CA GLY A 102 -23.42 -14.03 -0.80
C GLY A 102 -22.69 -15.37 -0.77
N MET A 103 -21.48 -15.41 -0.24
CA MET A 103 -20.57 -16.56 -0.19
C MET A 103 -20.40 -17.11 1.24
N THR A 104 -21.30 -16.75 2.16
CA THR A 104 -21.25 -17.18 3.56
C THR A 104 -21.24 -18.71 3.66
N GLY A 105 -20.31 -19.25 4.45
CA GLY A 105 -20.18 -20.69 4.67
C GLY A 105 -19.58 -21.49 3.50
N LEU A 106 -19.25 -20.85 2.38
CA LEU A 106 -18.53 -21.51 1.28
C LEU A 106 -17.03 -21.60 1.61
N GLN A 107 -16.44 -22.76 1.34
CA GLN A 107 -15.00 -23.03 1.54
C GLN A 107 -14.44 -23.90 0.41
N GLY A 108 -13.11 -23.92 0.27
CA GLY A 108 -12.40 -24.76 -0.70
C GLY A 108 -12.89 -24.57 -2.13
N GLU A 109 -13.12 -25.67 -2.84
CA GLU A 109 -13.57 -25.65 -4.23
C GLU A 109 -14.96 -25.02 -4.39
N ARG A 110 -15.87 -25.19 -3.42
CA ARG A 110 -17.21 -24.56 -3.47
C ARG A 110 -17.13 -23.04 -3.45
N LEU A 111 -16.15 -22.47 -2.74
CA LEU A 111 -15.90 -21.03 -2.72
C LEU A 111 -15.36 -20.56 -4.08
N LYS A 112 -14.40 -21.29 -4.64
CA LYS A 112 -13.73 -20.95 -5.92
C LYS A 112 -14.67 -21.04 -7.11
N SER A 113 -15.60 -22.00 -7.12
CA SER A 113 -16.59 -22.15 -8.20
C SER A 113 -17.72 -21.11 -8.16
N HIS A 114 -17.79 -20.26 -7.12
CA HIS A 114 -18.85 -19.28 -7.01
C HIS A 114 -18.69 -18.15 -8.06
N PRO A 115 -19.77 -17.71 -8.74
CA PRO A 115 -19.68 -16.69 -9.81
C PRO A 115 -19.04 -15.35 -9.38
N LYS A 116 -19.09 -15.03 -8.09
CA LYS A 116 -18.50 -13.80 -7.50
C LYS A 116 -17.12 -14.00 -6.89
N TYR A 117 -16.51 -15.19 -7.00
CA TYR A 117 -15.20 -15.47 -6.43
C TYR A 117 -14.11 -14.51 -6.91
N LYS A 118 -14.10 -14.13 -8.19
CA LYS A 118 -13.16 -13.14 -8.75
C LYS A 118 -13.13 -11.80 -8.00
N TYR A 119 -14.26 -11.36 -7.43
CA TYR A 119 -14.33 -10.13 -6.64
C TYR A 119 -13.74 -10.32 -5.25
N PHE A 120 -13.95 -11.51 -4.66
CA PHE A 120 -13.33 -11.88 -3.40
C PHE A 120 -11.80 -12.00 -3.54
N GLU A 121 -11.32 -12.63 -4.61
CA GLU A 121 -9.89 -12.72 -4.93
C GLU A 121 -9.27 -11.32 -5.14
N SER A 122 -9.93 -10.47 -5.92
CA SER A 122 -9.50 -9.07 -6.10
C SER A 122 -9.45 -8.30 -4.78
N PHE A 123 -10.42 -8.55 -3.89
CA PHE A 123 -10.43 -7.97 -2.56
C PHE A 123 -9.22 -8.40 -1.73
N VAL A 124 -8.87 -9.69 -1.69
CA VAL A 124 -7.71 -10.20 -0.94
C VAL A 124 -6.41 -9.54 -1.42
N ILE A 125 -6.23 -9.43 -2.73
CA ILE A 125 -5.04 -8.79 -3.32
C ILE A 125 -4.96 -7.31 -2.94
N GLN A 126 -6.08 -6.58 -3.07
CA GLN A 126 -6.13 -5.16 -2.76
C GLN A 126 -6.00 -4.89 -1.26
N GLU A 127 -6.59 -5.72 -0.40
CA GLU A 127 -6.49 -5.59 1.06
C GLU A 127 -5.03 -5.70 1.48
N GLU A 128 -4.31 -6.70 0.98
CA GLU A 128 -2.90 -6.87 1.28
C GLU A 128 -2.09 -5.65 0.84
N ALA A 129 -2.29 -5.18 -0.41
CA ALA A 129 -1.59 -4.00 -0.92
C ALA A 129 -1.86 -2.75 -0.05
N HIS A 130 -3.12 -2.50 0.30
CA HIS A 130 -3.49 -1.39 1.18
C HIS A 130 -2.92 -1.56 2.59
N ARG A 131 -2.89 -2.78 3.13
CA ARG A 131 -2.31 -3.06 4.45
C ARG A 131 -0.82 -2.76 4.47
N LEU A 132 -0.06 -3.23 3.48
CA LEU A 132 1.36 -2.93 3.36
C LEU A 132 1.61 -1.42 3.22
N ASN A 133 0.84 -0.74 2.38
CA ASN A 133 0.93 0.71 2.21
C ASN A 133 0.61 1.49 3.50
N ARG A 134 -0.40 1.04 4.27
CA ARG A 134 -0.71 1.63 5.59
C ARG A 134 0.46 1.46 6.55
N TRP A 135 1.05 0.27 6.63
CA TRP A 135 2.22 0.02 7.47
C TRP A 135 3.42 0.88 7.06
N LEU A 136 3.70 1.01 5.76
CA LEU A 136 4.76 1.90 5.26
C LEU A 136 4.48 3.38 5.59
N ALA A 137 3.25 3.85 5.39
CA ALA A 137 2.86 5.23 5.69
C ALA A 137 2.99 5.56 7.18
N GLN A 138 2.72 4.58 8.05
CA GLN A 138 2.84 4.70 9.50
C GLN A 138 4.26 4.44 10.02
N ASN A 139 5.23 4.18 9.15
CA ASN A 139 6.60 3.79 9.51
C ASN A 139 6.65 2.63 10.52
N VAL A 140 5.73 1.66 10.37
CA VAL A 140 5.77 0.41 11.13
C VAL A 140 7.13 -0.24 10.88
N THR A 141 7.83 -0.66 11.92
CA THR A 141 9.12 -1.34 11.71
C THR A 141 8.91 -2.79 11.28
N PRO A 142 9.89 -3.47 10.66
CA PRO A 142 9.82 -4.90 10.39
C PRO A 142 9.41 -5.73 11.62
N TYR A 143 9.96 -5.42 12.79
CA TYR A 143 9.57 -6.09 14.02
C TYR A 143 8.13 -5.78 14.45
N ASP A 144 7.64 -4.55 14.30
CA ASP A 144 6.24 -4.26 14.61
C ASP A 144 5.29 -4.98 13.64
N ALA A 145 5.67 -5.11 12.37
CA ALA A 145 4.91 -5.89 11.40
C ALA A 145 4.90 -7.39 11.76
N TRP A 146 6.04 -7.91 12.21
CA TRP A 146 6.16 -9.27 12.76
C TRP A 146 5.17 -9.51 13.92
N LEU A 147 5.09 -8.57 14.87
CA LEU A 147 4.13 -8.64 15.97
C LEU A 147 2.67 -8.54 15.49
N LYS A 148 2.38 -7.65 14.54
CA LYS A 148 1.04 -7.51 13.94
C LYS A 148 0.57 -8.76 13.20
N LEU A 149 1.49 -9.58 12.71
CA LEU A 149 1.23 -10.86 12.07
C LEU A 149 1.12 -12.02 13.06
N GLY A 150 1.15 -11.75 14.37
CA GLY A 150 0.95 -12.77 15.41
C GLY A 150 2.21 -13.57 15.76
N PHE A 151 3.38 -13.20 15.24
CA PHE A 151 4.62 -13.93 15.45
C PHE A 151 5.35 -13.57 16.75
N ALA A 152 4.69 -12.89 17.69
CA ALA A 152 5.28 -12.51 18.98
C ALA A 152 5.82 -13.71 19.79
N ARG A 153 5.21 -14.89 19.61
CA ARG A 153 5.61 -16.14 20.29
C ARG A 153 6.34 -17.13 19.37
N ALA A 154 6.70 -16.71 18.16
CA ALA A 154 7.46 -17.56 17.25
C ALA A 154 8.86 -17.81 17.82
N ASP A 155 9.17 -19.08 18.06
CA ASP A 155 10.42 -19.59 18.59
C ASP A 155 11.28 -20.28 17.51
N ASP A 156 10.66 -20.70 16.41
CA ASP A 156 11.32 -21.29 15.26
C ASP A 156 10.81 -20.69 13.94
N LEU A 157 11.74 -20.23 13.11
CA LEU A 157 11.44 -19.74 11.76
C LEU A 157 10.89 -20.86 10.87
N ALA A 158 11.35 -22.11 11.04
CA ALA A 158 10.89 -23.23 10.23
C ALA A 158 9.41 -23.57 10.43
N ALA A 159 8.85 -23.26 11.62
CA ALA A 159 7.43 -23.46 11.91
C ALA A 159 6.52 -22.47 11.18
N ILE A 160 7.02 -21.29 10.83
CA ILE A 160 6.20 -20.20 10.25
C ILE A 160 6.56 -19.85 8.81
N LYS A 161 7.72 -20.26 8.30
CA LYS A 161 8.24 -19.84 6.97
C LYS A 161 7.31 -20.17 5.80
N ASP A 162 6.50 -21.23 5.92
CA ASP A 162 5.61 -21.70 4.86
C ASP A 162 4.17 -21.16 5.03
N THR A 163 3.94 -20.29 6.02
CA THR A 163 2.64 -19.64 6.25
C THR A 163 2.42 -18.46 5.31
N ASN A 164 1.14 -18.15 5.04
CA ASN A 164 0.79 -16.95 4.29
C ASN A 164 1.20 -15.66 5.01
N ASP A 165 1.15 -15.63 6.34
CA ASP A 165 1.57 -14.47 7.13
C ASP A 165 3.07 -14.21 7.00
N PHE A 166 3.89 -15.25 6.92
CA PHE A 166 5.32 -15.08 6.67
C PHE A 166 5.60 -14.59 5.24
N ARG A 167 4.81 -15.02 4.24
CA ARG A 167 4.87 -14.45 2.88
C ARG A 167 4.58 -12.94 2.91
N ILE A 168 3.58 -12.52 3.68
CA ILE A 168 3.22 -11.10 3.86
C ILE A 168 4.36 -10.35 4.57
N TYR A 169 4.94 -10.92 5.64
CA TYR A 169 6.10 -10.35 6.33
C TYR A 169 7.27 -10.12 5.37
N LYS A 170 7.66 -11.14 4.60
CA LYS A 170 8.75 -11.04 3.62
C LYS A 170 8.49 -9.91 2.63
N ARG A 171 7.30 -9.87 2.04
CA ARG A 171 6.91 -8.81 1.10
C ARG A 171 7.00 -7.43 1.76
N TYR A 172 6.55 -7.31 3.01
CA TYR A 172 6.63 -6.07 3.76
C TYR A 172 8.07 -5.60 3.99
N VAL A 173 8.96 -6.50 4.45
CA VAL A 173 10.38 -6.18 4.67
C VAL A 173 11.05 -5.70 3.39
N THR A 174 10.78 -6.36 2.26
CA THR A 174 11.30 -5.94 0.96
C THR A 174 10.88 -4.50 0.61
N GLU A 175 9.59 -4.16 0.78
CA GLU A 175 9.08 -2.81 0.49
C GLU A 175 9.59 -1.76 1.49
N PHE A 176 9.65 -2.11 2.78
CA PHE A 176 10.20 -1.28 3.82
C PHE A 176 11.65 -0.93 3.51
N ASP A 177 12.46 -1.93 3.19
CA ASP A 177 13.88 -1.75 2.92
C ASP A 177 14.12 -0.97 1.62
N ASN A 178 13.28 -1.16 0.59
CA ASN A 178 13.31 -0.33 -0.64
C ASN A 178 13.08 1.15 -0.31
N ARG A 179 12.04 1.46 0.47
CA ARG A 179 11.71 2.83 0.88
C ARG A 179 12.80 3.41 1.78
N ALA A 180 13.31 2.63 2.72
CA ALA A 180 14.36 3.09 3.63
C ALA A 180 15.67 3.37 2.89
N LEU A 181 16.06 2.52 1.92
CA LEU A 181 17.21 2.79 1.06
C LEU A 181 17.01 4.04 0.21
N HIS A 182 15.84 4.20 -0.40
CA HIS A 182 15.51 5.40 -1.16
C HIS A 182 15.63 6.67 -0.30
N ASN A 183 15.05 6.66 0.90
CA ASN A 183 15.08 7.79 1.82
C ASN A 183 16.48 8.09 2.35
N PHE A 184 17.29 7.06 2.58
CA PHE A 184 18.68 7.21 2.96
C PHE A 184 19.50 7.87 1.84
N VAL A 185 19.36 7.40 0.61
CA VAL A 185 20.09 7.96 -0.55
C VAL A 185 19.62 9.39 -0.86
N ALA A 186 18.32 9.66 -0.79
CA ALA A 186 17.76 10.96 -1.14
C ALA A 186 17.96 12.04 -0.07
N ALA A 187 17.93 11.66 1.21
CA ALA A 187 17.85 12.63 2.31
C ALA A 187 18.70 12.27 3.54
N GLY A 188 19.54 11.23 3.48
CA GLY A 188 20.35 10.80 4.61
C GLY A 188 19.54 10.28 5.81
N ILE A 189 18.26 9.96 5.61
CA ILE A 189 17.37 9.48 6.68
C ILE A 189 17.86 8.09 7.12
N PRO A 190 18.22 7.88 8.40
CA PRO A 190 18.68 6.60 8.89
C PRO A 190 17.64 5.50 8.71
N VAL A 191 18.09 4.27 8.46
CA VAL A 191 17.22 3.09 8.40
C VAL A 191 16.71 2.78 9.82
N PRO A 192 15.38 2.75 10.05
CA PRO A 192 14.87 2.39 11.36
C PRO A 192 15.18 0.93 11.70
N VAL A 193 15.76 0.73 12.88
CA VAL A 193 16.03 -0.58 13.47
C VAL A 193 15.31 -0.64 14.81
N SER A 194 14.45 -1.65 14.99
CA SER A 194 13.67 -1.80 16.22
C SER A 194 14.56 -2.23 17.36
N SER A 195 14.62 -1.42 18.43
CA SER A 195 15.18 -1.87 19.70
C SER A 195 14.28 -2.96 20.28
N GLY A 196 14.82 -4.17 20.48
CA GLY A 196 14.07 -5.29 21.04
C GLY A 196 13.45 -6.27 20.03
N ALA A 197 13.90 -6.25 18.77
CA ALA A 197 13.57 -7.31 17.82
C ALA A 197 13.95 -8.70 18.38
N SER A 198 13.07 -9.68 18.24
CA SER A 198 13.34 -11.04 18.70
C SER A 198 14.42 -11.70 17.84
N ASN A 199 15.13 -12.68 18.41
CA ASN A 199 16.17 -13.42 17.66
C ASN A 199 15.61 -14.03 16.37
N ILE A 200 14.38 -14.55 16.42
CA ILE A 200 13.73 -15.19 15.27
C ILE A 200 13.35 -14.15 14.20
N GLU A 201 12.86 -12.98 14.59
CA GLU A 201 12.60 -11.90 13.62
C GLU A 201 13.90 -11.42 12.97
N MET A 202 14.99 -11.28 13.74
CA MET A 202 16.29 -10.87 13.20
C MET A 202 16.87 -11.91 12.22
N ILE A 203 16.69 -13.20 12.49
CA ILE A 203 17.03 -14.28 11.54
C ILE A 203 16.15 -14.17 10.28
N ALA A 204 14.85 -13.94 10.43
CA ALA A 204 13.95 -13.76 9.29
C ALA A 204 14.35 -12.55 8.44
N ARG A 205 14.62 -11.40 9.07
CA ARG A 205 15.08 -10.19 8.40
C ARG A 205 16.40 -10.43 7.65
N ALA A 206 17.39 -11.03 8.29
CA ALA A 206 18.65 -11.40 7.65
C ALA A 206 18.45 -12.35 6.45
N THR A 207 17.52 -13.31 6.58
CA THR A 207 17.13 -14.22 5.49
C THR A 207 16.58 -13.44 4.30
N VAL A 208 15.63 -12.53 4.52
CA VAL A 208 15.02 -11.72 3.46
C VAL A 208 16.06 -10.84 2.78
N LEU A 209 16.91 -10.14 3.53
CA LEU A 209 18.02 -9.33 3.00
C LEU A 209 18.94 -10.16 2.07
N GLY A 210 19.23 -11.40 2.46
CA GLY A 210 20.11 -12.31 1.71
C GLY A 210 19.45 -12.86 0.43
N ILE A 211 18.18 -13.23 0.51
CA ILE A 211 17.38 -13.67 -0.65
C ILE A 211 17.25 -12.55 -1.68
N ASP A 212 16.96 -11.33 -1.20
CA ASP A 212 16.72 -10.15 -2.03
C ASP A 212 18.03 -9.54 -2.58
N LYS A 213 19.19 -10.12 -2.24
CA LYS A 213 20.51 -9.63 -2.66
C LYS A 213 20.75 -8.17 -2.28
N ARG A 214 20.27 -7.76 -1.11
CA ARG A 214 20.61 -6.45 -0.56
C ARG A 214 22.12 -6.31 -0.44
N SER A 215 22.65 -5.13 -0.71
CA SER A 215 24.09 -4.89 -0.65
C SER A 215 24.60 -5.15 0.77
N LYS A 216 25.85 -5.60 0.89
CA LYS A 216 26.49 -5.84 2.19
C LYS A 216 26.47 -4.59 3.08
N PHE A 217 26.61 -3.41 2.47
CA PHE A 217 26.50 -2.12 3.14
C PHE A 217 25.10 -1.90 3.71
N TYR A 218 24.06 -2.05 2.89
CA TYR A 218 22.69 -1.86 3.34
C TYR A 218 22.27 -2.89 4.40
N ALA A 219 22.71 -4.14 4.26
CA ALA A 219 22.43 -5.18 5.26
C ALA A 219 23.03 -4.82 6.63
N LYS A 220 24.21 -4.19 6.70
CA LYS A 220 24.75 -3.68 7.97
C LYS A 220 23.85 -2.60 8.57
N MET A 221 23.36 -1.66 7.76
CA MET A 221 22.42 -0.62 8.23
C MET A 221 21.12 -1.23 8.76
N ALA A 222 20.49 -2.12 8.00
CA ALA A 222 19.22 -2.74 8.37
C ALA A 222 19.31 -3.60 9.64
N LEU A 223 20.52 -4.06 10.00
CA LEU A 223 20.82 -4.84 11.20
C LEU A 223 21.44 -3.99 12.34
N GLY A 224 21.55 -2.67 12.16
CA GLY A 224 22.07 -1.73 13.17
C GLY A 224 23.58 -1.83 13.42
N LEU A 225 24.35 -2.18 12.39
CA LEU A 225 25.80 -2.38 12.43
C LEU A 225 26.57 -1.31 11.65
N ASP A 226 25.90 -0.37 10.99
CA ASP A 226 26.49 0.61 10.07
C ASP A 226 27.39 1.65 10.73
N LYS A 227 27.21 1.90 12.04
CA LYS A 227 28.00 2.87 12.81
C LYS A 227 29.19 2.25 13.54
N LEU A 228 29.39 0.94 13.41
CA LEU A 228 30.44 0.22 14.11
C LEU A 228 31.67 0.05 13.21
N THR A 229 32.85 0.20 13.80
CA THR A 229 34.09 -0.27 13.16
C THR A 229 34.06 -1.79 13.00
N GLU A 230 34.96 -2.35 12.18
CA GLU A 230 35.00 -3.81 11.99
C GLU A 230 35.26 -4.57 13.30
N ALA A 231 36.14 -4.04 14.16
CA ALA A 231 36.44 -4.64 15.45
C ALA A 231 35.23 -4.60 16.41
N GLU A 232 34.53 -3.47 16.49
CA GLU A 232 33.32 -3.33 17.30
C GLU A 232 32.17 -4.20 16.78
N MET A 233 32.04 -4.28 15.45
CA MET A 233 31.03 -5.09 14.79
C MET A 233 31.17 -6.56 15.18
N VAL A 234 32.40 -7.12 15.19
CA VAL A 234 32.61 -8.53 15.56
C VAL A 234 32.16 -8.84 16.99
N GLY A 235 32.29 -7.89 17.91
CA GLY A 235 31.83 -8.01 19.31
C GLY A 235 30.35 -7.70 19.52
N HIS A 236 29.64 -7.16 18.54
CA HIS A 236 28.26 -6.73 18.68
C HIS A 236 27.29 -7.91 18.57
N SER A 237 26.23 -7.93 19.39
CA SER A 237 25.22 -9.01 19.43
C SER A 237 24.57 -9.26 18.06
N ASN A 238 24.30 -8.20 17.29
CA ASN A 238 23.67 -8.32 15.96
C ASN A 238 24.59 -8.90 14.87
N PHE A 239 25.89 -9.07 15.12
CA PHE A 239 26.82 -9.60 14.12
C PHE A 239 26.50 -11.04 13.70
N VAL A 240 25.89 -11.82 14.61
CA VAL A 240 25.43 -13.18 14.28
C VAL A 240 24.42 -13.18 13.12
N TYR A 241 23.52 -12.20 13.08
CA TYR A 241 22.52 -12.07 12.01
C TYR A 241 23.15 -11.62 10.70
N TYR A 242 24.20 -10.78 10.76
CA TYR A 242 24.95 -10.41 9.57
C TYR A 242 25.67 -11.61 8.95
N LYS A 243 26.27 -12.49 9.77
CA LYS A 243 26.85 -13.76 9.29
C LYS A 243 25.78 -14.66 8.65
N TYR A 244 24.59 -14.72 9.24
CA TYR A 244 23.47 -15.46 8.67
C TYR A 244 23.07 -14.91 7.30
N TYR A 245 22.93 -13.59 7.17
CA TYR A 245 22.69 -12.90 5.91
C TYR A 245 23.74 -13.26 4.85
N LEU A 246 25.04 -13.27 5.20
CA LEU A 246 26.13 -13.58 4.27
C LEU A 246 25.98 -15.00 3.69
N GLY A 247 25.66 -15.99 4.52
CA GLY A 247 25.43 -17.37 4.05
C GLY A 247 24.30 -17.44 3.03
N VAL A 248 23.14 -16.85 3.33
CA VAL A 248 21.99 -16.79 2.41
C VAL A 248 22.33 -16.00 1.14
N PHE A 249 23.07 -14.90 1.28
CA PHE A 249 23.53 -14.07 0.16
C PHE A 249 24.51 -14.81 -0.76
N GLU A 250 25.30 -15.74 -0.27
CA GLU A 250 26.18 -16.53 -1.13
C GLU A 250 25.41 -17.62 -1.87
N ASP A 251 24.55 -18.36 -1.17
CA ASP A 251 23.82 -19.49 -1.73
C ASP A 251 22.80 -19.08 -2.80
N ALA A 252 22.03 -18.01 -2.56
CA ALA A 252 21.13 -17.50 -3.58
C ALA A 252 21.87 -16.93 -4.82
N GLY A 253 23.19 -16.71 -4.73
CA GLY A 253 24.03 -16.28 -5.86
C GLY A 253 24.44 -17.47 -6.74
N LYS A 254 24.75 -18.60 -6.12
CA LYS A 254 25.09 -19.86 -6.80
C LYS A 254 23.90 -20.38 -7.63
N ASN A 255 22.69 -20.37 -7.05
CA ASN A 255 21.47 -20.88 -7.68
C ASN A 255 21.00 -20.09 -8.91
N LYS A 256 21.44 -18.83 -9.08
CA LYS A 256 21.15 -18.05 -10.30
C LYS A 256 22.10 -18.39 -11.44
N ARG A 257 23.36 -18.74 -11.15
CA ARG A 257 24.37 -19.08 -12.16
C ARG A 257 24.10 -20.44 -12.81
N THR A 258 23.57 -21.41 -12.05
CA THR A 258 23.25 -22.75 -12.56
C THR A 258 21.97 -22.82 -13.41
N LYS A 259 21.11 -21.80 -13.37
CA LYS A 259 19.89 -21.71 -14.21
C LYS A 259 20.08 -20.93 -15.51
N ALA A 260 21.25 -20.33 -15.71
CA ALA A 260 21.58 -19.51 -16.88
C ALA A 260 22.49 -20.25 -17.89
N THR A 261 22.71 -21.55 -17.67
CA THR A 261 23.42 -22.51 -18.53
C THR A 261 22.45 -23.58 -18.97
#